data_AF-A0A067DY98-F1
#
_entry.id   AF-A0A067DY98-F1
#
_cell.length_a   1.000
_cell.length_b   1.000
_cell.length_c   1.000
_cell.angle_alpha   90.00
_cell.angle_beta   90.00
_cell.angle_gamma   90.00
#
_symmetry.space_group_name_H-M   'P 1'
#
loop_
_entity.id
_entity.type
_entity.pdbx_description
1 polymer ?
#
loop_
_entity_poly.entity_id
_entity_poly.type
_entity_poly.pdbx_seq_one_letter_code
_entity_poly.pdbx_strand_id
1 'polypeptide(L)'
;MGYYIPYQLDEEVYKHPTKAHIGLDECQSLISMKELGANHMHLYIAMLHAHMVNDITGRPFGFIHTGLVSSAHDKDAFATRVKRAQFIAEWLNKANKGQMIFMPYNPGCNSIYFILMINY
;
A
#
# COMPACT_ATOMS: atom_id res chain seq x y z
N MET A 1 2.51 23.60 -4.80
CA MET A 1 2.28 22.96 -6.11
C MET A 1 2.77 21.52 -5.99
N GLY A 2 1.96 20.52 -6.31
CA GLY A 2 2.30 19.11 -6.14
C GLY A 2 1.82 18.29 -7.34
N TYR A 3 2.45 17.14 -7.55
CA TYR A 3 2.18 16.23 -8.65
C TYR A 3 1.36 15.03 -8.17
N TYR A 4 0.53 14.48 -9.05
CA TYR A 4 -0.19 13.24 -8.81
C TYR A 4 0.31 12.16 -9.77
N ILE A 5 0.74 11.03 -9.22
CA ILE A 5 1.17 9.87 -9.98
C ILE A 5 0.06 8.81 -9.86
N PRO A 6 -0.71 8.56 -10.93
CA PRO A 6 -1.71 7.50 -10.93
C PRO A 6 -1.01 6.14 -11.02
N TYR A 7 -1.51 5.16 -10.28
CA TYR A 7 -1.08 3.77 -10.39
C TYR A 7 -2.22 2.83 -9.98
N GLN A 8 -2.15 1.58 -10.44
CA GLN A 8 -3.05 0.51 -9.99
C GLN A 8 -2.30 -0.37 -9.01
N LEU A 9 -2.95 -0.70 -7.89
CA LEU A 9 -2.36 -1.54 -6.84
C LEU A 9 -2.38 -3.03 -7.19
N ASP A 10 -3.20 -3.40 -8.17
CA ASP A 10 -3.46 -4.77 -8.58
C ASP A 10 -4.08 -4.75 -9.98
N GLU A 11 -3.38 -5.31 -10.94
CA GLU A 11 -3.78 -5.31 -12.36
C GLU A 11 -4.94 -6.28 -12.64
N GLU A 12 -5.22 -7.26 -11.76
CA GLU A 12 -6.13 -8.36 -12.07
C GLU A 12 -7.31 -8.53 -11.11
N VAL A 13 -7.14 -8.40 -9.78
CA VAL A 13 -8.17 -8.87 -8.82
C VAL A 13 -9.13 -7.75 -8.38
N TYR A 14 -8.63 -6.55 -8.08
CA TYR A 14 -9.45 -5.45 -7.56
C TYR A 14 -9.38 -4.15 -8.36
N LYS A 15 -8.37 -3.97 -9.22
CA LYS A 15 -8.19 -2.80 -10.10
C LYS A 15 -8.51 -1.47 -9.40
N HIS A 16 -7.97 -1.28 -8.19
CA HIS A 16 -8.23 -0.06 -7.41
C HIS A 16 -7.38 1.10 -7.93
N PRO A 17 -7.99 2.11 -8.60
CA PRO A 17 -7.25 3.26 -9.09
C PRO A 17 -6.77 4.07 -7.88
N THR A 18 -5.45 4.22 -7.76
CA THR A 18 -4.83 4.94 -6.65
C THR A 18 -3.99 6.09 -7.23
N LYS A 19 -3.78 7.13 -6.42
CA LYS A 19 -2.92 8.26 -6.78
C LYS A 19 -1.96 8.54 -5.64
N ALA A 20 -0.66 8.51 -5.93
CA ALA A 20 0.34 9.06 -5.04
C ALA A 20 0.38 10.58 -5.24
N HIS A 21 0.38 11.35 -4.15
CA HIS A 21 0.59 12.80 -4.19
C HIS A 21 2.01 13.11 -3.73
N ILE A 22 2.71 14.00 -4.45
CA ILE A 22 4.01 14.51 -4.05
C ILE A 22 3.98 16.03 -4.14
N GLY A 23 4.04 16.68 -2.98
CA GLY A 23 4.28 18.10 -2.86
C GLY A 23 5.72 18.40 -2.43
N LEU A 24 5.98 19.69 -2.27
CA LEU A 24 7.25 20.20 -1.74
C LEU A 24 7.53 19.64 -0.33
N ASP A 25 6.47 19.48 0.48
CA ASP A 25 6.56 19.02 1.87
C ASP A 25 6.97 17.55 1.95
N GLU A 26 6.43 16.69 1.07
CA GLU A 26 6.87 15.30 0.95
C GLU A 26 8.33 15.22 0.49
N CYS A 27 8.72 15.98 -0.54
CA CYS A 27 10.11 16.03 -0.98
C CYS A 27 11.05 16.49 0.14
N GLN A 28 10.66 17.51 0.91
CA GLN A 28 11.42 17.97 2.06
C GLN A 28 11.51 16.93 3.18
N SER A 29 10.43 16.18 3.41
CA SER A 29 10.40 15.13 4.44
C SER A 29 11.39 14.00 4.10
N LEU A 30 11.48 13.62 2.83
CA LEU A 30 12.46 12.62 2.35
C LEU A 30 13.92 13.04 2.58
N ILE A 31 14.26 14.29 2.27
CA ILE A 31 15.65 14.77 2.39
C ILE A 31 16.04 15.13 3.82
N SER A 32 15.07 15.46 4.68
CA SER A 32 15.31 15.93 6.05
C SER A 32 15.28 14.83 7.11
N MET A 33 15.17 13.56 6.71
CA MET A 33 15.00 12.40 7.60
C MET A 33 13.85 12.57 8.61
N LYS A 34 12.81 13.33 8.22
CA LYS A 34 11.57 13.43 8.98
C LYS A 34 10.74 12.17 8.78
N GLU A 35 9.77 11.97 9.67
CA GLU A 35 8.82 10.86 9.58
C GLU A 35 8.13 10.85 8.20
N LEU A 36 8.14 9.68 7.56
CA LEU A 36 7.55 9.50 6.24
C LEU A 36 6.04 9.25 6.37
N GLY A 37 5.25 10.19 5.86
CA GLY A 37 3.79 10.04 5.76
C GLY A 37 3.32 9.06 4.66
N ALA A 38 2.02 8.80 4.63
CA ALA A 38 1.37 7.86 3.70
C ALA A 38 1.63 8.16 2.21
N ASN A 39 1.81 9.42 1.83
CA ASN A 39 2.11 9.83 0.46
C ASN A 39 3.45 9.26 -0.05
N HIS A 40 4.47 9.22 0.82
CA HIS A 40 5.76 8.60 0.50
C HIS A 40 5.61 7.09 0.25
N MET A 41 4.73 6.44 1.01
CA MET A 41 4.45 5.02 0.82
C MET A 41 3.73 4.75 -0.49
N HIS A 42 2.75 5.57 -0.84
CA HIS A 42 2.07 5.45 -2.13
C HIS A 42 3.05 5.64 -3.29
N LEU A 43 3.97 6.58 -3.17
CA LEU A 43 5.05 6.74 -4.16
C LEU A 43 5.92 5.49 -4.25
N TYR A 44 6.42 4.99 -3.12
CA TYR A 44 7.29 3.83 -3.11
C TYR A 44 6.61 2.59 -3.67
N ILE A 45 5.33 2.37 -3.34
CA ILE A 45 4.53 1.26 -3.88
C ILE A 45 4.34 1.43 -5.39
N ALA A 46 4.06 2.64 -5.88
CA ALA A 46 3.93 2.90 -7.30
C ALA A 46 5.24 2.59 -8.06
N MET A 47 6.38 3.02 -7.51
CA MET A 47 7.70 2.72 -8.08
C MET A 47 8.04 1.24 -8.04
N LEU A 48 7.76 0.58 -6.91
CA LEU A 48 8.00 -0.85 -6.73
C LEU A 48 7.11 -1.68 -7.65
N HIS A 49 5.83 -1.33 -7.80
CA HIS A 49 4.93 -1.95 -8.75
C HIS A 49 5.47 -1.82 -10.18
N ALA A 50 5.82 -0.60 -10.61
CA ALA A 50 6.38 -0.38 -11.94
C ALA A 50 7.66 -1.18 -12.18
N HIS A 51 8.52 -1.31 -11.17
CA HIS A 51 9.73 -2.12 -11.26
C HIS A 51 9.42 -3.62 -11.36
N MET A 52 8.53 -4.13 -10.50
CA MET A 52 8.17 -5.55 -10.46
C MET A 52 7.42 -6.03 -11.70
N VAL A 53 6.55 -5.20 -12.30
CA VAL A 53 5.88 -5.52 -13.57
C VAL A 53 6.90 -5.76 -14.68
N ASN A 54 8.00 -4.99 -14.68
CA ASN A 54 9.04 -5.10 -15.69
C ASN A 54 10.02 -6.27 -15.43
N ASP A 55 10.33 -6.57 -14.17
CA ASP A 55 11.39 -7.52 -13.81
C ASP A 55 10.90 -8.93 -13.44
N ILE A 56 9.69 -9.06 -12.88
CA ILE A 56 9.12 -10.33 -12.41
C ILE A 56 8.04 -10.77 -13.38
N THR A 57 8.45 -11.14 -14.58
CA THR A 57 7.54 -11.70 -15.59
C THR A 57 7.04 -13.08 -15.11
N GLY A 58 5.75 -13.19 -14.81
CA GLY A 58 5.06 -14.47 -14.64
C GLY A 58 4.71 -14.91 -13.22
N ARG A 59 4.93 -14.09 -12.18
CA ARG A 59 4.31 -14.33 -10.86
C ARG A 59 3.27 -13.24 -10.57
N PRO A 60 2.01 -13.61 -10.28
CA PRO A 60 1.03 -12.63 -9.87
C PRO A 60 1.50 -12.01 -8.54
N PHE A 61 1.49 -10.69 -8.45
CA PHE A 61 1.71 -9.97 -7.20
C PHE A 61 0.68 -8.86 -7.06
N GLY A 62 0.51 -8.33 -5.85
CA GLY A 62 -0.42 -7.24 -5.59
C GLY A 62 -0.09 -6.49 -4.31
N PHE A 63 -0.61 -5.27 -4.20
CA PHE A 63 -0.41 -4.41 -3.04
C PHE A 63 -1.73 -4.09 -2.37
N ILE A 64 -1.76 -4.12 -1.03
CA ILE A 64 -2.90 -3.61 -0.27
C ILE A 64 -2.73 -2.11 -0.05
N HIS A 65 -3.79 -1.32 -0.30
CA HIS A 65 -3.76 0.13 -0.10
C HIS A 65 -3.49 0.48 1.37
N THR A 66 -2.57 1.41 1.63
CA THR A 66 -2.12 1.76 3.00
C THR A 66 -3.27 2.22 3.91
N GLY A 67 -4.24 2.96 3.36
CA GLY A 67 -5.43 3.41 4.09
C GLY A 67 -6.39 2.30 4.53
N LEU A 68 -6.25 1.08 4.01
CA LEU A 68 -7.05 -0.08 4.43
C LEU A 68 -6.43 -0.83 5.62
N VAL A 69 -5.15 -0.58 5.90
CA VAL A 69 -4.35 -1.34 6.86
C VAL A 69 -3.78 -0.45 7.96
N SER A 70 -3.72 0.86 7.74
CA SER A 70 -3.38 1.82 8.78
C SER A 70 -4.55 2.12 9.70
N SER A 71 -4.26 2.20 11.00
CA SER A 71 -5.15 2.72 12.03
C SER A 71 -4.85 4.17 12.43
N ALA A 72 -3.86 4.80 11.78
CA ALA A 72 -3.46 6.16 12.09
C ALA A 72 -4.63 7.11 11.79
N HIS A 73 -5.00 7.92 12.79
CA HIS A 73 -6.09 8.90 12.76
C HIS A 73 -7.54 8.37 12.80
N ASP A 74 -7.76 7.10 13.10
CA ASP A 74 -9.10 6.53 13.18
C ASP A 74 -9.73 6.71 14.57
N LYS A 75 -10.79 7.53 14.65
CA LYS A 75 -11.45 7.90 15.93
C LYS A 75 -12.17 6.72 16.61
N ASP A 76 -12.53 5.68 15.84
CA ASP A 76 -13.19 4.46 16.31
C ASP A 76 -12.39 3.21 15.94
N ALA A 77 -11.13 3.18 16.37
CA ALA A 77 -10.13 2.17 16.01
C ALA A 77 -10.58 0.71 16.17
N PHE A 78 -11.50 0.39 17.10
CA PHE A 78 -11.99 -0.97 17.33
C PHE A 78 -13.06 -1.41 16.32
N ALA A 79 -14.07 -0.57 16.06
CA ALA A 79 -15.13 -0.87 15.09
C ALA A 79 -14.58 -0.95 13.66
N THR A 80 -13.58 -0.13 13.36
CA THR A 80 -12.89 -0.16 12.07
C THR A 80 -11.87 -1.29 11.95
N ARG A 81 -11.33 -1.82 13.07
CA ARG A 81 -10.42 -2.98 13.04
C ARG A 81 -11.12 -4.24 12.51
N VAL A 82 -12.33 -4.53 12.96
CA VAL A 82 -13.09 -5.71 12.48
C VAL A 82 -13.43 -5.57 11.00
N LYS A 83 -13.88 -4.39 10.57
CA LYS A 83 -14.17 -4.11 9.15
C LYS A 83 -12.92 -4.19 8.27
N ARG A 84 -11.79 -3.66 8.73
CA ARG A 84 -10.49 -3.79 8.02
C ARG A 84 -10.08 -5.25 7.89
N ALA A 85 -10.17 -6.03 8.96
CA ALA A 85 -9.86 -7.45 8.92
C ALA A 85 -10.78 -8.22 7.96
N GLN A 86 -12.07 -7.91 7.94
CA GLN A 86 -13.03 -8.47 6.97
C GLN A 86 -12.66 -8.10 5.53
N PHE A 87 -12.35 -6.82 5.26
CA PHE A 87 -11.94 -6.39 3.93
C PHE A 87 -10.66 -7.09 3.47
N ILE A 88 -9.65 -7.20 4.34
CA ILE A 88 -8.40 -7.91 4.04
C ILE A 88 -8.68 -9.40 3.80
N ALA A 89 -9.54 -10.04 4.60
CA ALA A 89 -9.91 -11.44 4.43
C ALA A 89 -10.66 -11.69 3.10
N GLU A 90 -11.61 -10.81 2.74
CA GLU A 90 -12.27 -10.85 1.43
C GLU A 90 -11.26 -10.66 0.29
N TRP A 91 -10.28 -9.78 0.46
CA TRP A 91 -9.18 -9.55 -0.48
C TRP A 91 -8.32 -10.78 -0.69
N LEU A 92 -7.87 -11.39 0.40
CA LEU A 92 -7.10 -12.63 0.38
C LEU A 92 -7.88 -13.79 -0.24
N ASN A 93 -9.20 -13.87 -0.01
CA ASN A 93 -10.05 -14.90 -0.61
C ASN A 93 -10.17 -14.80 -2.14
N LYS A 94 -9.98 -13.61 -2.73
CA LYS A 94 -9.99 -13.43 -4.19
C LYS A 94 -8.61 -13.49 -4.81
N ALA A 95 -7.55 -13.44 -4.02
CA ALA A 95 -6.19 -13.51 -4.53
C ALA A 95 -5.89 -14.87 -5.17
N ASN A 96 -5.14 -14.86 -6.27
CA ASN A 96 -4.79 -16.07 -6.99
C ASN A 96 -3.83 -16.94 -6.17
N LYS A 97 -3.88 -18.27 -6.40
CA LYS A 97 -2.94 -19.21 -5.78
C LYS A 97 -1.52 -18.90 -6.21
N GLY A 98 -0.59 -18.81 -5.26
CA GLY A 98 0.79 -18.43 -5.48
C GLY A 98 1.02 -16.92 -5.64
N GLN A 99 -0.02 -16.08 -5.50
CA GLN A 99 0.12 -14.62 -5.59
C GLN A 99 0.87 -14.08 -4.36
N MET A 100 1.86 -13.22 -4.63
CA MET A 100 2.60 -12.48 -3.60
C MET A 100 1.87 -11.19 -3.25
N ILE A 101 1.51 -11.00 -1.99
CA ILE A 101 0.72 -9.85 -1.55
C ILE A 101 1.56 -9.03 -0.58
N PHE A 102 1.76 -7.76 -0.94
CA PHE A 102 2.51 -6.81 -0.14
C PHE A 102 1.56 -5.89 0.62
N MET A 103 1.63 -5.96 1.94
CA MET A 103 0.78 -5.17 2.82
C MET A 103 1.63 -4.13 3.59
N PRO A 104 1.55 -2.84 3.24
CA PRO A 104 2.25 -1.78 3.94
C PRO A 104 1.57 -1.49 5.28
N TYR A 105 2.18 -1.88 6.39
CA TYR A 105 1.67 -1.69 7.74
C TYR A 105 2.39 -0.56 8.46
N ASN A 106 1.63 0.47 8.85
CA ASN A 106 2.09 1.53 9.73
C ASN A 106 1.29 1.48 11.05
N PRO A 107 1.88 1.04 12.17
CA PRO A 107 1.21 0.98 13.48
C PRO A 107 1.02 2.36 14.15
N GLY A 108 1.42 3.46 13.51
CA GLY A 108 1.32 4.81 14.07
C GLY A 108 2.57 5.28 14.81
N CYS A 109 3.70 4.60 14.63
CA CYS A 109 4.98 4.96 15.25
C CYS A 109 6.12 4.84 14.24
N ASN A 110 6.52 5.95 13.60
CA ASN A 110 7.79 6.23 12.88
C ASN A 110 8.32 5.26 11.80
N SER A 111 7.90 4.01 11.75
CA SER A 111 8.46 2.96 10.89
C SER A 111 7.34 2.18 10.22
N ILE A 112 7.53 1.92 8.93
CA ILE A 112 6.55 1.25 8.07
C ILE A 112 7.12 -0.09 7.64
N TYR A 113 6.32 -1.14 7.76
CA TYR A 113 6.71 -2.51 7.45
C TYR A 113 5.95 -3.02 6.23
N PHE A 114 6.59 -3.84 5.39
CA PHE A 114 5.88 -4.64 4.40
C PHE A 114 5.69 -6.05 4.96
N ILE A 115 4.45 -6.49 5.05
CA ILE A 115 4.14 -7.90 5.31
C ILE A 115 3.94 -8.56 3.94
N LEU A 116 4.78 -9.55 3.64
CA LEU A 116 4.61 -10.43 2.49
C LEU A 116 3.71 -11.60 2.90
N MET A 117 2.57 -11.74 2.23
CA MET A 117 1.74 -12.93 2.32
C MET A 117 1.83 -13.69 1.01
N ILE A 118 2.01 -15.01 1.09
CA ILE A 118 1.96 -15.91 -0.06
C ILE A 118 0.66 -16.68 0.08
N ASN A 119 -0.25 -16.52 -0.89
CA ASN A 119 -1.47 -17.32 -0.93
C ASN A 119 -1.10 -18.73 -1.41
N TYR A 120 -1.29 -19.75 -0.58
CA TYR A 120 -0.86 -21.13 -0.85
C TYR A 120 -1.95 -22.01 -1.47
#